data_AF-A0A9D8WQ86-F1
#
_entry.id   AF-A0A9D8WQ86-F1
#
_cell.length_a   1.000
_cell.length_b   1.000
_cell.length_c   1.000
_cell.angle_alpha   90.00
_cell.angle_beta   90.00
_cell.angle_gamma   90.00
#
_symmetry.space_group_name_H-M   'P 1'
#
loop_
_entity.id
_entity.type
_entity.pdbx_description
1 polymer ?
#
loop_
_entity_poly.entity_id
_entity_poly.type
_entity_poly.pdbx_seq_one_letter_code
_entity_poly.pdbx_strand_id
1 'polypeptide(L)'
;MKKTIIAALLCMVCTTVALAQGKQLVILHTNDTHSTVYPLNPTLGDTLVAGRGGYLRRMKMIEEERAKAPKLLLIDSGDFSQGSPYYNLYQGEVEVKLMNMMKYDAATIGNHEFDFGLENMAKLFKMAEFPILCANYDFTGTVVEGLVQPYTIIKRDGVKIGLFGICPPLKGLVFDHNCEGVKYLDPATEAQRWTDYLRNVKKCDLVICISHLGWEMGKKVDDDDNRVIAKTRGIDLVLGGHSHTYFPSLKYIT
;
A
#
# COMPACT_ATOMS: atom_id res chain seq x y z
N MET A 1 -66.35 -42.07 23.39
CA MET A 1 -65.58 -41.97 22.12
C MET A 1 -65.13 -40.52 21.96
N LYS A 2 -63.86 -40.25 22.28
CA LYS A 2 -63.26 -38.90 22.29
C LYS A 2 -62.64 -38.60 20.93
N LYS A 3 -62.91 -37.44 20.33
CA LYS A 3 -62.12 -36.88 19.23
C LYS A 3 -61.73 -35.45 19.57
N THR A 4 -60.59 -35.33 20.23
CA THR A 4 -59.84 -34.08 20.43
C THR A 4 -59.13 -33.74 19.12
N ILE A 5 -59.50 -32.62 18.51
CA ILE A 5 -58.77 -32.03 17.38
C ILE A 5 -57.58 -31.27 17.97
N ILE A 6 -56.38 -31.84 17.85
CA ILE A 6 -55.14 -31.16 18.21
C ILE A 6 -54.66 -30.39 16.98
N ALA A 7 -54.63 -29.07 17.10
CA ALA A 7 -53.99 -28.16 16.17
C ALA A 7 -52.49 -28.45 16.13
N ALA A 8 -51.98 -28.91 14.99
CA ALA A 8 -50.54 -28.97 14.73
C ALA A 8 -50.15 -27.73 13.91
N LEU A 9 -49.85 -26.63 14.62
CA LEU A 9 -49.10 -25.52 14.05
C LEU A 9 -47.66 -26.02 13.87
N LEU A 10 -47.34 -26.51 12.68
CA LEU A 10 -45.97 -26.86 12.31
C LEU A 10 -45.21 -25.55 12.07
N CYS A 11 -44.69 -24.95 13.14
CA CYS A 11 -43.71 -23.88 13.04
C CYS A 11 -42.44 -24.47 12.41
N MET A 12 -42.35 -24.36 11.10
CA MET A 12 -41.15 -24.68 10.33
C MET A 12 -40.11 -23.61 10.66
N VAL A 13 -39.37 -23.81 11.76
CA VAL A 13 -38.16 -23.06 12.06
C VAL A 13 -37.12 -23.52 11.03
N CYS A 14 -37.08 -22.84 9.88
CA CYS A 14 -35.94 -22.87 8.99
C CYS A 14 -34.77 -22.20 9.72
N THR A 15 -34.04 -22.96 10.52
CA THR A 15 -32.69 -22.60 10.91
C THR A 15 -31.82 -22.66 9.66
N THR A 16 -31.77 -21.54 8.93
CA THR A 16 -30.66 -21.30 8.01
C THR A 16 -29.41 -21.17 8.85
N VAL A 17 -28.74 -22.29 9.10
CA VAL A 17 -27.34 -22.29 9.49
C VAL A 17 -26.60 -21.82 8.25
N ALA A 18 -26.52 -20.50 8.07
CA ALA A 18 -25.53 -19.92 7.19
C ALA A 18 -24.19 -20.36 7.77
N LEU A 19 -23.55 -21.36 7.16
CA LEU A 19 -22.16 -21.63 7.40
C LEU A 19 -21.44 -20.30 7.22
N ALA A 20 -20.89 -19.75 8.31
CA ALA A 20 -20.09 -18.55 8.24
C ALA A 20 -18.84 -18.89 7.44
N GLN A 21 -18.94 -18.80 6.11
CA GLN A 21 -17.80 -18.87 5.23
C GLN A 21 -16.90 -17.72 5.65
N GLY A 22 -15.72 -18.05 6.18
CA GLY A 22 -14.77 -17.06 6.66
C GLY A 22 -14.56 -16.00 5.58
N LYS A 23 -14.65 -14.72 5.95
CA LYS A 23 -14.35 -13.64 5.02
C LYS A 23 -12.86 -13.68 4.71
N GLN A 24 -12.52 -13.81 3.44
CA GLN A 24 -11.13 -13.76 2.99
C GLN A 24 -10.88 -12.43 2.28
N LEU A 25 -9.83 -11.73 2.69
CA LEU A 25 -9.30 -10.57 1.99
C LEU A 25 -7.99 -10.98 1.32
N VAL A 26 -7.91 -10.82 -0.01
CA VAL A 26 -6.67 -11.01 -0.77
C VAL A 26 -6.04 -9.64 -0.97
N ILE A 27 -4.75 -9.53 -0.64
CA ILE A 27 -3.96 -8.32 -0.82
C ILE A 27 -2.77 -8.68 -1.70
N LEU A 28 -2.68 -8.02 -2.85
CA LEU A 28 -1.49 -7.99 -3.68
C LEU A 28 -0.72 -6.71 -3.39
N HIS A 29 0.59 -6.82 -3.30
CA HIS A 29 1.47 -5.73 -2.92
C HIS A 29 2.70 -5.72 -3.81
N THR A 30 3.12 -4.51 -4.20
CA THR A 30 4.40 -4.25 -4.85
C THR A 30 5.14 -3.13 -4.10
N ASN A 31 6.45 -3.08 -4.26
CA ASN A 31 7.32 -1.99 -3.82
C ASN A 31 8.48 -1.90 -4.81
N ASP A 32 9.19 -0.78 -4.79
CA ASP A 32 10.53 -0.65 -5.37
C ASP A 32 10.55 -1.14 -6.83
N THR A 33 9.49 -0.83 -7.57
CA THR A 33 9.32 -1.37 -8.91
C THR A 33 10.22 -0.67 -9.92
N HIS A 34 10.74 0.49 -9.53
CA HIS A 34 11.82 1.20 -10.16
C HIS A 34 11.71 1.24 -11.68
N SER A 35 10.56 1.70 -12.19
CA SER A 35 10.35 1.88 -13.63
C SER A 35 10.73 0.63 -14.44
N THR A 36 10.59 -0.59 -13.87
CA THR A 36 10.92 -1.86 -14.56
C THR A 36 9.83 -2.20 -15.57
N VAL A 37 9.62 -1.33 -16.55
CA VAL A 37 8.58 -1.38 -17.59
C VAL A 37 8.70 -2.67 -18.39
N TYR A 38 9.93 -3.00 -18.80
CA TYR A 38 10.27 -4.26 -19.44
C TYR A 38 10.92 -5.23 -18.45
N PRO A 39 10.89 -6.54 -18.74
CA PRO A 39 11.66 -7.51 -17.96
C PRO A 39 13.14 -7.12 -17.90
N LEU A 40 13.74 -7.38 -16.76
CA LEU A 40 15.18 -7.20 -16.55
C LEU A 40 15.99 -8.03 -17.55
N ASN A 41 17.21 -7.59 -17.84
CA ASN A 41 18.04 -8.26 -18.83
C ASN A 41 18.23 -9.76 -18.47
N PRO A 42 17.96 -10.71 -19.39
CA PRO A 42 18.12 -12.14 -19.14
C PRO A 42 19.57 -12.56 -18.86
N THR A 43 20.56 -11.71 -19.18
CA THR A 43 21.98 -11.95 -18.90
C THR A 43 22.49 -11.18 -17.69
N LEU A 44 21.61 -10.69 -16.80
CA LEU A 44 22.05 -10.09 -15.53
C LEU A 44 22.85 -11.11 -14.71
N GLY A 45 23.91 -10.62 -14.05
CA GLY A 45 24.72 -11.44 -13.14
C GLY A 45 23.93 -11.97 -11.94
N ASP A 46 22.92 -11.22 -11.49
CA ASP A 46 21.94 -11.73 -10.52
C ASP A 46 20.89 -12.61 -11.22
N THR A 47 21.21 -13.89 -11.28
CA THR A 47 20.37 -14.92 -11.91
C THR A 47 19.01 -15.12 -11.22
N LEU A 48 18.83 -14.65 -9.99
CA LEU A 48 17.53 -14.73 -9.30
C LEU A 48 16.51 -13.75 -9.88
N VAL A 49 16.97 -12.66 -10.51
CA VAL A 49 16.10 -11.63 -11.10
C VAL A 49 16.24 -11.49 -12.61
N ALA A 50 17.28 -12.10 -13.21
CA ALA A 50 17.52 -12.10 -14.64
C ALA A 50 16.28 -12.54 -15.44
N GLY A 51 15.88 -11.72 -16.42
CA GLY A 51 14.72 -12.01 -17.26
C GLY A 51 13.37 -11.91 -16.56
N ARG A 52 13.31 -11.49 -15.29
CA ARG A 52 12.06 -11.34 -14.49
C ARG A 52 11.54 -9.90 -14.52
N GLY A 53 10.36 -9.67 -13.93
CA GLY A 53 9.72 -8.36 -13.90
C GLY A 53 9.02 -7.98 -15.21
N GLY A 54 8.82 -6.67 -15.41
CA GLY A 54 8.07 -6.12 -16.53
C GLY A 54 6.59 -5.90 -16.20
N TYR A 55 6.09 -4.71 -16.53
CA TYR A 55 4.72 -4.31 -16.23
C TYR A 55 3.68 -5.16 -16.96
N LEU A 56 3.93 -5.56 -18.22
CA LEU A 56 3.00 -6.43 -18.96
C LEU A 56 2.75 -7.77 -18.25
N ARG A 57 3.80 -8.38 -17.68
CA ARG A 57 3.67 -9.64 -16.93
C ARG A 57 2.95 -9.42 -15.61
N ARG A 58 3.26 -8.33 -14.92
CA ARG A 58 2.56 -7.92 -13.68
C ARG A 58 1.07 -7.70 -13.95
N MET A 59 0.72 -6.95 -14.99
CA MET A 59 -0.65 -6.71 -15.42
C MET A 59 -1.40 -8.02 -15.65
N LYS A 60 -0.79 -8.97 -16.37
CA LYS A 60 -1.41 -10.27 -16.63
C LYS A 60 -1.64 -11.07 -15.35
N MET A 61 -0.65 -11.13 -14.46
CA MET A 61 -0.80 -11.82 -13.18
C MET A 61 -1.91 -11.20 -12.33
N ILE A 62 -1.97 -9.86 -12.24
CA ILE A 62 -3.03 -9.15 -11.52
C ILE A 62 -4.42 -9.44 -12.12
N GLU A 63 -4.53 -9.50 -13.45
CA GLU A 63 -5.78 -9.86 -14.13
C GLU A 63 -6.25 -11.28 -13.72
N GLU A 64 -5.33 -12.25 -13.72
CA GLU A 64 -5.61 -13.63 -13.33
C GLU A 64 -6.01 -13.76 -11.85
N GLU A 65 -5.33 -13.04 -10.96
CA GLU A 65 -5.66 -13.02 -9.54
C GLU A 65 -7.00 -12.32 -9.28
N ARG A 66 -7.32 -11.25 -10.00
CA ARG A 66 -8.63 -10.60 -9.91
C ARG A 66 -9.77 -11.47 -10.43
N ALA A 67 -9.52 -12.34 -11.41
CA ALA A 67 -10.52 -13.31 -11.85
C ALA A 67 -10.87 -14.30 -10.73
N LYS A 68 -9.91 -14.66 -9.86
CA LYS A 68 -10.12 -15.53 -8.70
C LYS A 68 -10.70 -14.78 -7.50
N ALA A 69 -10.23 -13.56 -7.25
CA ALA A 69 -10.61 -12.70 -6.14
C ALA A 69 -10.97 -11.29 -6.64
N PRO A 70 -12.20 -11.07 -7.15
CA PRO A 70 -12.60 -9.79 -7.78
C PRO A 70 -12.54 -8.57 -6.86
N LYS A 71 -12.47 -8.79 -5.54
CA LYS A 71 -12.43 -7.77 -4.49
C LYS A 71 -11.06 -7.67 -3.81
N LEU A 72 -10.02 -8.28 -4.39
CA LEU A 72 -8.66 -8.12 -3.87
C LEU A 72 -8.26 -6.64 -3.82
N LEU A 73 -7.34 -6.32 -2.91
CA LEU A 73 -6.66 -5.03 -2.89
C LEU A 73 -5.33 -5.14 -3.62
N LEU A 74 -5.00 -4.11 -4.39
CA LEU A 74 -3.70 -3.95 -5.03
C LEU A 74 -3.02 -2.69 -4.52
N ILE A 75 -1.90 -2.84 -3.81
CA ILE A 75 -1.23 -1.76 -3.09
C ILE A 75 0.22 -1.62 -3.55
N ASP A 76 0.72 -0.40 -3.66
CA ASP A 76 2.15 -0.13 -3.90
C ASP A 76 2.79 0.60 -2.72
N SER A 77 3.98 0.15 -2.29
CA SER A 77 4.70 0.79 -1.18
C SER A 77 5.71 1.84 -1.62
N GLY A 78 5.63 2.41 -2.82
CA GLY A 78 6.50 3.52 -3.25
C GLY A 78 7.71 3.06 -4.04
N ASP A 79 8.48 4.02 -4.55
CA ASP A 79 9.55 3.84 -5.54
C ASP A 79 9.07 3.04 -6.77
N PHE A 80 7.90 3.40 -7.28
CA PHE A 80 7.50 3.02 -8.63
C PHE A 80 8.25 3.86 -9.69
N SER A 81 8.75 5.03 -9.27
CA SER A 81 9.61 5.94 -10.03
C SER A 81 11.07 5.48 -10.08
N GLN A 82 11.85 6.08 -11.00
CA GLN A 82 13.29 5.87 -11.21
C GLN A 82 13.70 4.45 -11.64
N GLY A 83 14.73 4.28 -12.47
CA GLY A 83 15.39 2.96 -12.64
C GLY A 83 15.52 2.50 -14.09
N SER A 84 14.66 2.98 -14.99
CA SER A 84 14.81 2.75 -16.43
C SER A 84 14.89 4.06 -17.22
N PRO A 85 15.37 4.01 -18.48
CA PRO A 85 15.34 5.18 -19.37
C PRO A 85 13.94 5.76 -19.60
N TYR A 86 12.87 4.98 -19.40
CA TYR A 86 11.50 5.49 -19.51
C TYR A 86 11.21 6.55 -18.46
N TYR A 87 11.67 6.37 -17.22
CA TYR A 87 11.54 7.40 -16.19
C TYR A 87 12.31 8.67 -16.57
N ASN A 88 13.52 8.54 -17.11
CA ASN A 88 14.31 9.71 -17.51
C ASN A 88 13.66 10.50 -18.66
N LEU A 89 13.01 9.81 -19.59
CA LEU A 89 12.40 10.43 -20.77
C LEU A 89 10.98 10.95 -20.52
N TYR A 90 10.19 10.24 -19.71
CA TYR A 90 8.77 10.52 -19.49
C TYR A 90 8.44 10.96 -18.06
N GLN A 91 9.45 11.07 -17.20
CA GLN A 91 9.37 11.64 -15.85
C GLN A 91 8.25 11.04 -14.99
N GLY A 92 8.04 9.73 -15.07
CA GLY A 92 7.05 9.01 -14.27
C GLY A 92 5.67 8.81 -14.90
N GLU A 93 5.39 9.45 -16.06
CA GLU A 93 4.07 9.34 -16.69
C GLU A 93 3.71 7.91 -17.11
N VAL A 94 4.71 7.14 -17.54
CA VAL A 94 4.52 5.76 -18.01
C VAL A 94 4.10 4.88 -16.83
N GLU A 95 4.79 5.02 -15.71
CA GLU A 95 4.59 4.26 -14.48
C GLU A 95 3.18 4.51 -13.94
N VAL A 96 2.80 5.78 -13.77
CA VAL A 96 1.46 6.15 -13.25
C VAL A 96 0.35 5.67 -14.19
N LYS A 97 0.48 5.85 -15.51
CA LYS A 97 -0.54 5.36 -16.47
C LYS A 97 -0.69 3.85 -16.40
N LEU A 98 0.41 3.10 -16.30
CA LEU A 98 0.33 1.65 -16.18
C LEU A 98 -0.27 1.21 -14.84
N MET A 99 0.02 1.93 -13.74
CA MET A 99 -0.63 1.69 -12.44
C MET A 99 -2.13 1.99 -12.48
N ASN A 100 -2.57 3.04 -13.19
CA ASN A 100 -3.99 3.31 -13.44
C ASN A 100 -4.65 2.17 -14.22
N MET A 101 -4.00 1.68 -15.30
CA MET A 101 -4.49 0.51 -16.06
C MET A 101 -4.59 -0.75 -15.18
N MET A 102 -3.65 -0.91 -14.24
CA MET A 102 -3.68 -1.97 -13.23
C MET A 102 -4.66 -1.69 -12.09
N LYS A 103 -5.32 -0.54 -12.02
CA LYS A 103 -6.31 -0.19 -10.99
C LYS A 103 -5.78 -0.41 -9.57
N TYR A 104 -4.62 0.16 -9.25
CA TYR A 104 -4.14 0.17 -7.86
C TYR A 104 -5.20 0.80 -6.94
N ASP A 105 -5.31 0.30 -5.72
CA ASP A 105 -6.26 0.78 -4.71
C ASP A 105 -5.66 1.91 -3.88
N ALA A 106 -4.35 1.91 -3.67
CA ALA A 106 -3.57 2.98 -3.05
C ALA A 106 -2.07 2.77 -3.30
N ALA A 107 -1.29 3.85 -3.17
CA ALA A 107 0.17 3.77 -3.08
C ALA A 107 0.69 4.71 -1.98
N THR A 108 1.90 4.49 -1.49
CA THR A 108 2.64 5.49 -0.69
C THR A 108 3.76 6.13 -1.52
N ILE A 109 4.52 7.02 -0.89
CA ILE A 109 5.64 7.75 -1.50
C ILE A 109 6.96 7.13 -1.05
N GLY A 110 7.82 6.80 -2.01
CA GLY A 110 9.23 6.52 -1.77
C GLY A 110 10.13 7.73 -2.07
N ASN A 111 11.43 7.60 -1.84
CA ASN A 111 12.34 8.72 -2.07
C ASN A 111 12.48 9.09 -3.55
N HIS A 112 12.29 8.13 -4.48
CA HIS A 112 12.47 8.37 -5.91
C HIS A 112 11.31 9.11 -6.58
N GLU A 113 10.14 9.18 -5.94
CA GLU A 113 9.06 10.06 -6.39
C GLU A 113 9.47 11.56 -6.34
N PHE A 114 10.52 11.92 -5.59
CA PHE A 114 11.05 13.29 -5.52
C PHE A 114 12.13 13.58 -6.56
N ASP A 115 12.61 12.62 -7.37
CA ASP A 115 13.80 12.81 -8.21
C ASP A 115 13.70 13.97 -9.22
N PHE A 116 12.49 14.29 -9.68
CA PHE A 116 12.21 15.43 -10.57
C PHE A 116 11.52 16.62 -9.86
N GLY A 117 11.55 16.63 -8.52
CA GLY A 117 11.01 17.71 -7.70
C GLY A 117 9.49 17.74 -7.58
N LEU A 118 9.00 18.65 -6.73
CA LEU A 118 7.59 18.72 -6.34
C LEU A 118 6.64 19.07 -7.49
N GLU A 119 7.08 19.81 -8.50
CA GLU A 119 6.25 20.14 -9.67
C GLU A 119 5.92 18.91 -10.49
N ASN A 120 6.93 18.07 -10.76
CA ASN A 120 6.70 16.81 -11.45
C ASN A 120 5.87 15.85 -10.58
N MET A 121 6.17 15.77 -9.29
CA MET A 121 5.37 14.99 -8.34
C MET A 121 3.89 15.40 -8.38
N ALA A 122 3.59 16.70 -8.31
CA ALA A 122 2.21 17.21 -8.38
C ALA A 122 1.53 16.87 -9.70
N LYS A 123 2.24 16.93 -10.83
CA LYS A 123 1.74 16.49 -12.14
C LYS A 123 1.37 15.00 -12.12
N LEU A 124 2.26 14.14 -11.64
CA LEU A 124 2.04 12.70 -11.57
C LEU A 124 0.88 12.34 -10.63
N PHE A 125 0.79 12.97 -9.46
CA PHE A 125 -0.25 12.68 -8.48
C PHE A 125 -1.63 13.13 -8.94
N LYS A 126 -1.72 14.20 -9.74
CA LYS A 126 -2.97 14.59 -10.44
C LYS A 126 -3.39 13.59 -11.52
N MET A 127 -2.45 12.84 -12.07
CA MET A 127 -2.73 11.79 -13.07
C MET A 127 -3.13 10.45 -12.43
N ALA A 128 -2.77 10.21 -11.17
CA ALA A 128 -3.09 8.97 -10.49
C ALA A 128 -4.61 8.83 -10.27
N GLU A 129 -5.16 7.67 -10.63
CA GLU A 129 -6.58 7.32 -10.40
C GLU A 129 -6.81 6.64 -9.04
N PHE A 130 -5.78 6.63 -8.21
CA PHE A 130 -5.74 6.04 -6.88
C PHE A 130 -5.12 7.04 -5.90
N PRO A 131 -5.51 6.97 -4.61
CA PRO A 131 -4.95 7.87 -3.61
C PRO A 131 -3.47 7.55 -3.36
N ILE A 132 -2.66 8.60 -3.36
CA ILE A 132 -1.30 8.57 -2.82
C ILE A 132 -1.37 8.92 -1.32
N LEU A 133 -0.82 8.05 -0.49
CA LEU A 133 -0.88 8.14 0.95
C LEU A 133 0.47 8.55 1.55
N CYS A 134 0.47 9.52 2.46
CA CYS A 134 1.62 9.82 3.32
C CYS A 134 1.13 10.57 4.55
N ALA A 135 1.39 10.00 5.72
CA ALA A 135 0.91 10.51 6.99
C ALA A 135 1.99 11.26 7.78
N ASN A 136 3.27 11.13 7.39
CA ASN A 136 4.41 11.71 8.09
C ASN A 136 5.20 12.75 7.27
N TYR A 137 4.63 13.26 6.17
CA TYR A 137 5.09 14.48 5.51
C TYR A 137 4.04 15.58 5.61
N ASP A 138 4.46 16.79 5.97
CA ASP A 138 3.66 18.01 5.86
C ASP A 138 4.00 18.72 4.55
N PHE A 139 3.03 18.74 3.63
CA PHE A 139 3.12 19.41 2.32
C PHE A 139 2.52 20.81 2.32
N THR A 140 2.10 21.36 3.47
CA THR A 140 1.46 22.68 3.55
C THR A 140 2.34 23.77 2.94
N GLY A 141 1.79 24.56 2.02
CA GLY A 141 2.46 25.62 1.29
C GLY A 141 3.24 25.16 0.05
N THR A 142 3.20 23.87 -0.29
CA THR A 142 3.83 23.31 -1.50
C THR A 142 2.81 23.07 -2.61
N VAL A 143 3.29 22.84 -3.84
CA VAL A 143 2.43 22.49 -4.99
C VAL A 143 1.79 21.10 -4.89
N VAL A 144 2.23 20.28 -3.94
CA VAL A 144 1.70 18.94 -3.65
C VAL A 144 0.60 18.99 -2.56
N GLU A 145 0.38 20.13 -1.92
CA GLU A 145 -0.65 20.31 -0.90
C GLU A 145 -2.03 19.85 -1.40
N GLY A 146 -2.69 18.99 -0.62
CA GLY A 146 -4.00 18.44 -0.93
C GLY A 146 -4.02 17.30 -1.96
N LEU A 147 -2.91 17.01 -2.65
CA LEU A 147 -2.81 15.88 -3.58
C LEU A 147 -2.49 14.56 -2.85
N VAL A 148 -1.85 14.65 -1.69
CA VAL A 148 -1.49 13.51 -0.85
C VAL A 148 -2.39 13.47 0.36
N GLN A 149 -2.92 12.29 0.68
CA GLN A 149 -3.81 12.08 1.82
C GLN A 149 -3.07 11.31 2.91
N PRO A 150 -3.29 11.58 4.20
CA PRO A 150 -2.65 10.78 5.25
C PRO A 150 -3.15 9.33 5.28
N TYR A 151 -4.42 9.12 4.94
CA TYR A 151 -5.06 7.80 4.96
C TYR A 151 -6.19 7.72 3.94
N THR A 152 -6.64 6.50 3.65
CA THR A 152 -7.93 6.23 3.01
C THR A 152 -8.64 5.08 3.71
N ILE A 153 -9.93 4.91 3.42
CA ILE A 153 -10.72 3.80 3.94
C ILE A 153 -11.37 3.07 2.77
N ILE A 154 -11.06 1.80 2.63
CA ILE A 154 -11.62 0.92 1.60
C ILE A 154 -12.58 -0.07 2.26
N LYS A 155 -13.72 -0.32 1.61
CA LYS A 155 -14.67 -1.36 2.02
C LYS A 155 -14.63 -2.52 1.03
N ARG A 156 -14.39 -3.73 1.53
CA ARG A 156 -14.44 -4.99 0.76
C ARG A 156 -15.17 -6.05 1.58
N ASP A 157 -16.18 -6.69 1.01
CA ASP A 157 -16.98 -7.74 1.66
C ASP A 157 -17.49 -7.40 3.07
N GLY A 158 -17.86 -6.13 3.26
CA GLY A 158 -18.34 -5.61 4.55
C GLY A 158 -17.27 -5.51 5.63
N VAL A 159 -15.99 -5.56 5.27
CA VAL A 159 -14.83 -5.22 6.11
C VAL A 159 -14.40 -3.80 5.77
N LYS A 160 -14.22 -2.96 6.79
CA LYS A 160 -13.75 -1.58 6.69
C LYS A 160 -12.25 -1.53 6.97
N ILE A 161 -11.47 -1.24 5.94
CA ILE A 161 -10.00 -1.35 5.94
C ILE A 161 -9.44 0.08 5.91
N GLY A 162 -8.77 0.49 6.98
CA GLY A 162 -8.02 1.73 7.03
C GLY A 162 -6.62 1.53 6.48
N LEU A 163 -6.22 2.34 5.51
CA LEU A 163 -4.87 2.36 4.94
C LEU A 163 -4.23 3.71 5.26
N PHE A 164 -2.98 3.74 5.71
CA PHE A 164 -2.20 4.98 5.84
C PHE A 164 -0.77 4.75 5.35
N GLY A 165 -0.10 5.82 4.90
CA GLY A 165 1.26 5.76 4.36
C GLY A 165 2.30 6.30 5.33
N ILE A 166 3.48 5.68 5.41
CA ILE A 166 4.64 6.20 6.14
C ILE A 166 5.88 6.13 5.24
N CYS A 167 6.61 7.23 5.16
CA CYS A 167 7.67 7.45 4.16
C CYS A 167 9.01 7.78 4.84
N PRO A 168 10.17 7.59 4.19
CA PRO A 168 11.49 7.70 4.83
C PRO A 168 11.91 9.15 5.10
N PRO A 169 12.96 9.39 5.90
CA PRO A 169 13.52 10.74 6.03
C PRO A 169 14.10 11.22 4.69
N LEU A 170 13.77 12.45 4.28
CA LEU A 170 14.21 12.99 3.00
C LEU A 170 15.71 13.33 2.98
N LYS A 171 16.24 13.79 4.12
CA LYS A 171 17.63 14.23 4.23
C LYS A 171 18.59 13.07 3.99
N GLY A 172 19.42 13.20 2.95
CA GLY A 172 20.41 12.18 2.57
C GLY A 172 19.89 11.14 1.58
N LEU A 173 18.58 11.11 1.30
CA LEU A 173 17.96 10.28 0.26
C LEU A 173 17.50 11.10 -0.95
N VAL A 174 17.05 12.34 -0.71
CA VAL A 174 16.52 13.26 -1.71
C VAL A 174 17.39 14.52 -1.75
N PHE A 175 17.56 15.11 -2.94
CA PHE A 175 18.22 16.40 -3.05
C PHE A 175 17.38 17.50 -2.40
N ASP A 176 18.00 18.35 -1.57
CA ASP A 176 17.27 19.38 -0.80
C ASP A 176 16.34 20.25 -1.67
N HIS A 177 16.79 20.66 -2.86
CA HIS A 177 16.01 21.48 -3.79
C HIS A 177 14.77 20.78 -4.37
N ASN A 178 14.73 19.45 -4.35
CA ASN A 178 13.61 18.66 -4.85
C ASN A 178 12.48 18.47 -3.82
N CYS A 179 12.74 18.77 -2.55
CA CYS A 179 11.78 18.61 -1.47
C CYS A 179 11.62 19.87 -0.60
N GLU A 180 11.97 21.05 -1.12
CA GLU A 180 11.82 22.31 -0.40
C GLU A 180 10.38 22.52 0.09
N GLY A 181 10.25 22.92 1.36
CA GLY A 181 8.96 23.15 2.01
C GLY A 181 8.28 21.90 2.59
N VAL A 182 8.71 20.68 2.21
CA VAL A 182 8.19 19.44 2.80
C VAL A 182 8.83 19.21 4.17
N LYS A 183 8.00 19.02 5.21
CA LYS A 183 8.52 18.72 6.56
C LYS A 183 8.33 17.25 6.88
N TYR A 184 9.38 16.64 7.39
CA TYR A 184 9.36 15.29 7.92
C TYR A 184 8.86 15.27 9.37
N LEU A 185 7.89 14.41 9.66
CA LEU A 185 7.35 14.17 11.00
C LEU A 185 7.83 12.80 11.50
N ASP A 186 7.94 12.65 12.82
CA ASP A 186 8.35 11.37 13.42
C ASP A 186 7.38 10.24 13.02
N PRO A 187 7.86 9.20 12.31
CA PRO A 187 6.98 8.20 11.73
C PRO A 187 6.32 7.30 12.78
N ALA A 188 6.98 7.04 13.92
CA ALA A 188 6.37 6.24 14.99
C ALA A 188 5.18 6.97 15.63
N THR A 189 5.33 8.27 15.89
CA THR A 189 4.28 9.13 16.42
C THR A 189 3.11 9.22 15.46
N GLU A 190 3.35 9.51 14.19
CA GLU A 190 2.28 9.60 13.19
C GLU A 190 1.63 8.24 12.91
N ALA A 191 2.40 7.15 12.84
CA ALA A 191 1.84 5.81 12.68
C ALA A 191 0.89 5.42 13.83
N GLN A 192 1.27 5.70 15.08
CA GLN A 192 0.38 5.45 16.23
C GLN A 192 -0.87 6.32 16.15
N ARG A 193 -0.72 7.62 15.87
CA ARG A 193 -1.82 8.58 15.76
C ARG A 193 -2.85 8.16 14.71
N TRP A 194 -2.41 7.80 13.51
CA TRP A 194 -3.30 7.40 12.42
C TRP A 194 -3.92 6.02 12.67
N THR A 195 -3.18 5.11 13.30
CA THR A 195 -3.73 3.82 13.75
C THR A 195 -4.87 4.01 14.75
N ASP A 196 -4.67 4.85 15.77
CA ASP A 196 -5.70 5.13 16.77
C ASP A 196 -6.91 5.83 16.15
N TYR A 197 -6.69 6.77 15.24
CA TYR A 197 -7.78 7.43 14.53
C TYR A 197 -8.60 6.44 13.69
N LEU A 198 -7.93 5.58 12.90
CA LEU A 198 -8.58 4.60 12.05
C LEU A 198 -9.36 3.56 12.86
N ARG A 199 -8.76 3.00 13.92
CA ARG A 199 -9.39 2.01 14.78
C ARG A 199 -10.49 2.61 15.64
N ASN A 200 -10.21 3.70 16.36
CA ASN A 200 -11.07 4.17 17.44
C ASN A 200 -12.12 5.19 16.99
N VAL A 201 -11.79 6.04 16.01
CA VAL A 201 -12.71 7.08 15.50
C VAL A 201 -13.43 6.58 14.25
N LYS A 202 -12.68 6.09 13.26
CA LYS A 202 -13.28 5.60 12.01
C LYS A 202 -13.84 4.19 12.14
N LYS A 203 -13.57 3.46 13.22
CA LYS A 203 -14.09 2.11 13.46
C LYS A 203 -13.73 1.16 12.30
N CYS A 204 -12.50 1.25 11.80
CA CYS A 204 -11.98 0.29 10.84
C CYS A 204 -11.76 -1.05 11.53
N ASP A 205 -12.15 -2.13 10.84
CA ASP A 205 -11.96 -3.50 11.29
C ASP A 205 -10.48 -3.91 11.16
N LEU A 206 -9.83 -3.46 10.09
CA LEU A 206 -8.41 -3.65 9.82
C LEU A 206 -7.70 -2.31 9.63
N VAL A 207 -6.46 -2.21 10.11
CA VAL A 207 -5.56 -1.09 9.90
C VAL A 207 -4.27 -1.59 9.25
N ILE A 208 -3.95 -1.09 8.06
CA ILE A 208 -2.77 -1.47 7.28
C ILE A 208 -1.89 -0.23 7.09
N CYS A 209 -0.61 -0.38 7.41
CA CYS A 209 0.43 0.61 7.12
C CYS A 209 1.09 0.27 5.78
N ILE A 210 1.14 1.24 4.87
CA ILE A 210 1.92 1.18 3.63
C ILE A 210 3.22 1.94 3.91
N SER A 211 4.31 1.21 4.15
CA SER A 211 5.56 1.79 4.60
C SER A 211 6.63 1.77 3.51
N HIS A 212 7.40 2.85 3.44
CA HIS A 212 8.62 2.97 2.65
C HIS A 212 9.83 3.29 3.54
N LEU A 213 9.82 2.84 4.79
CA LEU A 213 10.92 3.10 5.74
C LEU A 213 12.11 2.13 5.58
N GLY A 214 11.88 0.97 4.96
CA GLY A 214 12.88 -0.08 4.85
C GLY A 214 12.89 -1.04 6.04
N TRP A 215 13.39 -2.25 5.79
CA TRP A 215 13.54 -3.31 6.78
C TRP A 215 14.99 -3.43 7.24
N GLU A 216 15.21 -3.49 8.55
CA GLU A 216 16.53 -3.66 9.17
C GLU A 216 17.62 -2.75 8.58
N MET A 217 17.33 -1.46 8.45
CA MET A 217 18.21 -0.46 7.81
C MET A 217 19.48 -0.15 8.62
N GLY A 218 19.74 -0.93 9.68
CA GLY A 218 20.95 -0.88 10.48
C GLY A 218 20.84 0.03 11.71
N LYS A 219 21.88 0.00 12.54
CA LYS A 219 21.90 0.66 13.86
C LYS A 219 21.83 2.19 13.84
N LYS A 220 21.99 2.83 12.68
CA LYS A 220 22.03 4.30 12.54
C LYS A 220 20.74 4.92 11.97
N VAL A 221 19.74 4.10 11.60
CA VAL A 221 18.45 4.56 11.08
C VAL A 221 17.40 4.37 12.15
N ASP A 222 16.95 5.40 12.84
CA ASP A 222 16.08 5.23 14.04
C ASP A 222 14.59 5.06 13.73
N ASP A 223 14.25 5.05 12.44
CA ASP A 223 12.92 5.09 11.89
C ASP A 223 12.65 4.04 10.81
N ASP A 224 13.36 2.90 10.81
CA ASP A 224 13.00 1.76 9.95
C ASP A 224 11.72 1.05 10.41
N ASP A 225 11.20 0.14 9.57
CA ASP A 225 9.98 -0.62 9.85
C ASP A 225 10.05 -1.34 11.19
N ASN A 226 11.18 -1.99 11.50
CA ASN A 226 11.38 -2.73 12.74
C ASN A 226 11.18 -1.85 13.98
N ARG A 227 11.76 -0.65 13.97
CA ARG A 227 11.68 0.29 15.09
C ARG A 227 10.33 0.96 15.20
N VAL A 228 9.71 1.34 14.08
CA VAL A 228 8.37 1.96 14.07
C VAL A 228 7.31 0.97 14.53
N ILE A 229 7.36 -0.27 14.04
CA ILE A 229 6.42 -1.31 14.45
C ILE A 229 6.57 -1.62 15.94
N ALA A 230 7.80 -1.72 16.47
CA ALA A 230 8.03 -1.96 17.90
C ALA A 230 7.51 -0.84 18.82
N LYS A 231 7.37 0.39 18.30
CA LYS A 231 6.86 1.57 19.02
C LYS A 231 5.36 1.80 18.84
N THR A 232 4.68 0.99 18.03
CA THR A 232 3.26 1.17 17.69
C THR A 232 2.42 -0.04 18.11
N ARG A 233 1.10 0.15 18.21
CA ARG A 233 0.13 -0.91 18.51
C ARG A 233 -1.13 -0.75 17.67
N GLY A 234 -1.72 -1.87 17.29
CA GLY A 234 -2.99 -1.92 16.59
C GLY A 234 -2.90 -1.81 15.07
N ILE A 235 -1.69 -1.82 14.49
CA ILE A 235 -1.48 -2.06 13.07
C ILE A 235 -1.59 -3.58 12.84
N ASP A 236 -2.44 -4.00 11.91
CA ASP A 236 -2.70 -5.42 11.63
C ASP A 236 -1.74 -5.97 10.55
N LEU A 237 -1.28 -5.13 9.63
CA LEU A 237 -0.35 -5.49 8.55
C LEU A 237 0.51 -4.29 8.15
N VAL A 238 1.79 -4.54 7.88
CA VAL A 238 2.69 -3.57 7.25
C VAL A 238 3.12 -4.09 5.89
N LEU A 239 2.96 -3.26 4.87
CA LEU A 239 3.41 -3.50 3.51
C LEU A 239 4.64 -2.62 3.26
N GLY A 240 5.84 -3.20 3.31
CA GLY A 240 7.11 -2.46 3.26
C GLY A 240 7.65 -2.20 1.84
N GLY A 241 8.65 -1.32 1.75
CA GLY A 241 9.44 -0.98 0.56
C GLY A 241 10.85 -0.51 0.96
N HIS A 242 11.53 0.25 0.09
CA HIS A 242 12.83 0.90 0.28
C HIS A 242 14.05 -0.03 0.35
N SER A 243 13.99 -1.07 1.20
CA SER A 243 15.14 -1.95 1.46
C SER A 243 15.38 -3.03 0.40
N HIS A 244 14.41 -3.23 -0.51
CA HIS A 244 14.39 -4.33 -1.49
C HIS A 244 14.56 -5.72 -0.86
N THR A 245 14.16 -5.86 0.41
CA THR A 245 14.33 -7.12 1.13
C THR A 245 13.26 -8.11 0.69
N TYR A 246 13.68 -9.22 0.09
CA TYR A 246 12.76 -10.28 -0.32
C TYR A 246 12.32 -11.15 0.86
N PHE A 247 11.01 -11.17 1.16
CA PHE A 247 10.43 -12.02 2.18
C PHE A 247 9.78 -13.27 1.58
N PRO A 248 10.30 -14.49 1.85
CA PRO A 248 9.65 -15.73 1.42
C PRO A 248 8.41 -16.07 2.27
N SER A 249 8.24 -15.41 3.42
CA SER A 249 7.12 -15.58 4.35
C SER A 249 6.86 -14.29 5.12
N LEU A 250 5.67 -14.15 5.69
CA LEU A 250 5.37 -13.05 6.61
C LEU A 250 6.40 -12.97 7.75
N LYS A 251 6.74 -11.74 8.12
CA LYS A 251 7.58 -11.43 9.28
C LYS A 251 6.72 -10.86 10.39
N TYR A 252 7.09 -11.21 11.61
CA TYR A 252 6.38 -10.78 12.81
C TYR A 252 7.39 -10.06 13.70
N ILE A 253 7.03 -8.87 14.14
CA ILE A 253 7.76 -8.11 15.15
C ILE A 253 6.91 -8.20 16.41
N THR A 254 7.50 -8.75 17.45
CA THR A 254 6.90 -8.97 18.78
C THR A 254 7.42 -7.96 19.77
#